data_AF-A0AA42FIS4-F1
#
_entry.id   AF-A0AA42FIS4-F1
#
_cell.length_a   1.000
_cell.length_b   1.000
_cell.length_c   1.000
_cell.angle_alpha   90.00
_cell.angle_beta   90.00
_cell.angle_gamma   90.00
#
_symmetry.space_group_name_H-M   'P 1'
#
loop_
_entity.id
_entity.type
_entity.pdbx_description
1 polymer ?
#
loop_
_entity_poly.entity_id
_entity_poly.type
_entity_poly.pdbx_seq_one_letter_code
_entity_poly.pdbx_strand_id
1 'polypeptide(L)'
;MLNLSNLISYGKVPPVEGKGPAQEVWDIIRKMAKLNISYGYYQMGHYLDTGYGVAADRTKALAYFRQAADLGNPEAQYFIGDIFISQRVSDSDNPAYHPDIGKKMLTCAAQQGHGEASYNLAAYSRDVEKNIDNTLKFFQISARNGYRMGASMLSKAFSPNSTPKDYYYLPIKPDAVRSTRYEAIVSEIDASDETAKFPDIDKIVPLPPAELPEWDGTFEYKKQQDNQ
;
A
#
# COMPACT_ATOMS: atom_id res chain seq x y z
N MET A 1 7.99 1.21 -9.70
CA MET A 1 8.58 0.93 -11.04
C MET A 1 9.16 2.21 -11.62
N LEU A 2 10.45 2.23 -11.97
CA LEU A 2 11.06 3.34 -12.70
C LEU A 2 10.69 3.22 -14.19
N ASN A 3 10.04 4.24 -14.75
CA ASN A 3 9.87 4.39 -16.18
C ASN A 3 10.63 5.64 -16.67
N LEU A 4 10.68 5.85 -17.98
CA LEU A 4 11.43 6.96 -18.57
C LEU A 4 11.06 8.32 -17.97
N SER A 5 9.76 8.59 -17.72
CA SER A 5 9.33 9.85 -17.07
C SER A 5 9.92 10.02 -15.67
N ASN A 6 9.98 8.96 -14.86
CA ASN A 6 10.57 9.05 -13.51
C ASN A 6 12.08 9.24 -13.57
N LEU A 7 12.77 8.55 -14.49
CA LEU A 7 14.21 8.70 -14.67
C LEU A 7 14.60 10.12 -15.08
N ILE A 8 13.82 10.74 -15.98
CA ILE A 8 14.06 12.14 -16.39
C ILE A 8 13.72 13.09 -15.24
N SER A 9 12.60 12.89 -14.54
CA SER A 9 12.19 13.73 -13.40
C SER A 9 13.21 13.72 -12.25
N TYR A 10 13.83 12.57 -11.97
CA TYR A 10 14.89 12.43 -10.97
C TYR A 10 16.29 12.78 -11.49
N GLY A 11 16.42 13.25 -12.74
CA GLY A 11 17.71 13.60 -13.34
C GLY A 11 18.67 12.42 -13.53
N LYS A 12 18.14 11.19 -13.55
CA LYS A 12 18.92 9.96 -13.83
C LYS A 12 19.23 9.80 -15.31
N VAL A 13 18.40 10.37 -16.17
CA VAL A 13 18.57 10.40 -17.63
C VAL A 13 18.26 11.82 -18.13
N PRO A 14 19.08 12.41 -19.00
CA PRO A 14 18.80 13.74 -19.54
C PRO A 14 17.57 13.70 -20.47
N PRO A 15 16.85 14.83 -20.62
CA PRO A 15 15.83 14.93 -21.65
C PRO A 15 16.45 14.91 -23.06
N VAL A 16 15.62 14.66 -24.07
CA VAL A 16 15.94 14.82 -25.49
C VAL A 16 16.40 16.26 -25.74
N GLU A 17 17.40 16.40 -26.61
CA GLU A 17 17.99 17.68 -26.99
C GLU A 17 16.91 18.72 -27.37
N GLY A 18 17.04 19.92 -26.80
CA GLY A 18 16.09 21.02 -27.00
C GLY A 18 14.84 20.98 -26.11
N LYS A 19 14.67 19.98 -25.23
CA LYS A 19 13.59 19.95 -24.23
C LYS A 19 14.10 20.13 -22.80
N GLY A 20 13.31 20.83 -21.99
CA GLY A 20 13.49 20.81 -20.53
C GLY A 20 12.95 19.51 -19.92
N PRO A 21 13.48 19.04 -18.77
CA PRO A 21 13.02 17.80 -18.13
C PRO A 21 11.51 17.79 -17.86
N ALA A 22 10.97 18.86 -17.26
CA ALA A 22 9.54 18.97 -16.97
C ALA A 22 8.67 18.91 -18.25
N GLN A 23 9.14 19.51 -19.35
CA GLN A 23 8.42 19.52 -20.61
C GLN A 23 8.35 18.11 -21.22
N GLU A 24 9.46 17.39 -21.26
CA GLU A 24 9.48 16.04 -21.81
C GLU A 24 8.68 15.06 -20.95
N VAL A 25 8.84 15.13 -19.64
CA VAL A 25 8.07 14.30 -18.70
C VAL A 25 6.57 14.54 -18.91
N TRP A 26 6.14 15.81 -19.02
CA TRP A 26 4.74 16.15 -19.32
C TRP A 26 4.26 15.60 -20.66
N ASP A 27 5.09 15.66 -21.70
CA ASP A 27 4.76 15.09 -23.02
C ASP A 27 4.57 13.57 -22.96
N ILE A 28 5.46 12.86 -22.25
CA ILE A 28 5.39 11.40 -22.05
C ILE A 28 4.09 11.04 -21.31
N ILE A 29 3.78 11.76 -20.23
CA ILE A 29 2.57 11.54 -19.43
C ILE A 29 1.30 11.78 -20.24
N ARG A 30 1.23 12.87 -21.00
CA ARG A 30 0.09 13.14 -21.89
C ARG A 30 -0.06 12.07 -22.96
N LYS A 31 1.05 11.53 -23.49
CA LYS A 31 1.02 10.42 -24.44
C LYS A 31 0.46 9.15 -23.79
N MET A 32 0.90 8.80 -22.58
CA MET A 32 0.35 7.67 -21.83
C MET A 32 -1.15 7.81 -21.59
N ALA A 33 -1.60 8.99 -21.15
CA ALA A 33 -3.02 9.28 -20.96
C ALA A 33 -3.84 9.16 -22.25
N LYS A 34 -3.33 9.69 -23.38
CA LYS A 34 -3.98 9.53 -24.71
C LYS A 34 -4.11 8.07 -25.15
N LEU A 35 -3.21 7.20 -24.71
CA LEU A 35 -3.25 5.76 -24.95
C LEU A 35 -4.09 5.00 -23.92
N ASN A 36 -4.82 5.71 -23.05
CA ASN A 36 -5.63 5.16 -21.97
C ASN A 36 -4.83 4.30 -20.97
N ILE A 37 -3.54 4.59 -20.83
CA ILE A 37 -2.69 3.94 -19.83
C ILE A 37 -2.96 4.60 -18.48
N SER A 38 -3.46 3.84 -17.52
CA SER A 38 -3.91 4.32 -16.21
C SER A 38 -2.82 5.10 -15.45
N TYR A 39 -1.55 4.69 -15.58
CA TYR A 39 -0.40 5.38 -15.01
C TYR A 39 -0.23 6.82 -15.54
N GLY A 40 -0.57 7.08 -16.80
CA GLY A 40 -0.54 8.43 -17.35
C GLY A 40 -1.49 9.37 -16.62
N TYR A 41 -2.72 8.94 -16.40
CA TYR A 41 -3.70 9.72 -15.63
C TYR A 41 -3.28 9.91 -14.18
N TYR A 42 -2.72 8.88 -13.53
CA TYR A 42 -2.19 9.02 -12.17
C TYR A 42 -1.10 10.09 -12.08
N GLN A 43 -0.14 10.10 -13.00
CA GLN A 43 0.92 11.10 -13.02
C GLN A 43 0.41 12.52 -13.35
N MET A 44 -0.60 12.64 -14.23
CA MET A 44 -1.27 13.93 -14.46
C MET A 44 -1.90 14.45 -13.18
N GLY A 45 -2.58 13.58 -12.42
CA GLY A 45 -3.12 13.90 -11.11
C GLY A 45 -2.03 14.43 -10.18
N HIS A 46 -0.92 13.69 -10.04
CA HIS A 46 0.18 14.04 -9.16
C HIS A 46 0.84 15.39 -9.49
N TYR A 47 1.05 15.71 -10.77
CA TYR A 47 1.66 16.98 -11.16
C TYR A 47 0.73 18.16 -11.05
N LEU A 48 -0.57 17.98 -11.25
CA LEU A 48 -1.55 19.03 -10.98
C LEU A 48 -1.74 19.25 -9.48
N ASP A 49 -1.56 18.22 -8.65
CA ASP A 49 -1.63 18.37 -7.20
C ASP A 49 -0.39 19.12 -6.65
N THR A 50 0.81 18.80 -7.17
CA THR A 50 2.09 19.38 -6.71
C THR A 50 2.48 20.68 -7.43
N GLY A 51 1.93 20.96 -8.60
CA GLY A 51 2.33 22.09 -9.45
C GLY A 51 3.66 21.88 -10.19
N TYR A 52 4.09 20.63 -10.38
CA TYR A 52 5.36 20.33 -11.06
C TYR A 52 5.24 20.50 -12.58
N GLY A 53 5.85 21.54 -13.14
CA GLY A 53 5.86 21.83 -14.58
C GLY A 53 4.51 22.30 -15.15
N VAL A 54 3.46 22.36 -14.33
CA VAL A 54 2.12 22.87 -14.65
C VAL A 54 1.57 23.65 -13.45
N ALA A 55 0.63 24.57 -13.68
CA ALA A 55 -0.04 25.25 -12.57
C ALA A 55 -0.84 24.25 -11.73
N ALA A 56 -0.71 24.33 -10.40
CA ALA A 56 -1.43 23.46 -9.48
C ALA A 56 -2.94 23.65 -9.61
N ASP A 57 -3.68 22.53 -9.66
CA ASP A 57 -5.13 22.48 -9.76
C ASP A 57 -5.62 21.16 -9.12
N ARG A 58 -5.88 21.22 -7.82
CA ARG A 58 -6.27 20.06 -7.02
C ARG A 58 -7.59 19.43 -7.47
N THR A 59 -8.52 20.23 -7.98
CA THR A 59 -9.81 19.73 -8.49
C THR A 59 -9.60 18.89 -9.74
N LYS A 60 -8.79 19.37 -10.69
CA LYS A 60 -8.41 18.55 -11.86
C LYS A 60 -7.56 17.35 -11.47
N ALA A 61 -6.68 17.50 -10.48
CA ALA A 61 -5.88 16.40 -9.97
C ALA A 61 -6.76 15.23 -9.50
N LEU A 62 -7.77 15.52 -8.67
CA LEU A 62 -8.75 14.53 -8.19
C LEU A 62 -9.51 13.85 -9.34
N ALA A 63 -9.90 14.60 -10.37
CA ALA A 63 -10.54 14.03 -11.56
C ALA A 63 -9.62 13.02 -12.28
N TYR A 64 -8.33 13.34 -12.44
CA TYR A 64 -7.37 12.43 -13.08
C TYR A 64 -7.02 11.23 -12.20
N PHE A 65 -6.89 11.40 -10.89
CA PHE A 65 -6.75 10.28 -9.97
C PHE A 65 -7.96 9.36 -10.03
N ARG A 66 -9.18 9.93 -10.06
CA ARG A 66 -10.39 9.13 -10.20
C ARG A 66 -10.40 8.34 -11.51
N GLN A 67 -10.06 8.98 -12.62
CA GLN A 67 -9.98 8.31 -13.91
C GLN A 67 -8.92 7.19 -13.91
N ALA A 68 -7.75 7.42 -13.31
CA ALA A 68 -6.73 6.39 -13.15
C ALA A 68 -7.21 5.20 -12.30
N ALA A 69 -7.95 5.47 -11.23
CA ALA A 69 -8.53 4.45 -10.36
C ALA A 69 -9.58 3.59 -11.08
N ASP A 70 -10.44 4.23 -11.88
CA ASP A 70 -11.45 3.56 -12.72
C ASP A 70 -10.80 2.68 -13.81
N LEU A 71 -9.58 3.04 -14.25
CA LEU A 71 -8.75 2.23 -15.16
C LEU A 71 -7.87 1.19 -14.45
N GLY A 72 -8.05 0.99 -13.13
CA GLY A 72 -7.38 -0.07 -12.39
C GLY A 72 -6.02 0.29 -11.80
N ASN A 73 -5.55 1.55 -11.88
CA ASN A 73 -4.25 1.91 -11.30
C ASN A 73 -4.26 1.73 -9.77
N PRO A 74 -3.36 0.91 -9.18
CA PRO A 74 -3.42 0.59 -7.75
C PRO A 74 -3.11 1.79 -6.85
N GLU A 75 -2.20 2.67 -7.24
CA GLU A 75 -1.87 3.90 -6.50
C GLU A 75 -3.07 4.86 -6.46
N ALA A 76 -3.75 5.01 -7.60
CA ALA A 76 -4.94 5.85 -7.70
C ALA A 76 -6.15 5.25 -6.96
N GLN A 77 -6.33 3.92 -7.04
CA GLN A 77 -7.34 3.21 -6.27
C GLN A 77 -7.10 3.35 -4.78
N TYR A 78 -5.84 3.26 -4.34
CA TYR A 78 -5.45 3.56 -2.96
C TYR A 78 -5.83 4.98 -2.58
N PHE A 79 -5.36 5.97 -3.35
CA PHE A 79 -5.57 7.38 -3.06
C PHE A 79 -7.05 7.76 -2.96
N ILE A 80 -7.87 7.40 -3.95
CA ILE A 80 -9.31 7.69 -3.95
C ILE A 80 -10.04 6.84 -2.90
N GLY A 81 -9.62 5.58 -2.73
CA GLY A 81 -10.19 4.68 -1.74
C GLY A 81 -10.02 5.21 -0.32
N ASP A 82 -8.83 5.73 0.00
CA ASP A 82 -8.51 6.34 1.29
C ASP A 82 -9.39 7.57 1.55
N ILE A 83 -9.52 8.46 0.56
CA ILE A 83 -10.42 9.63 0.65
C ILE A 83 -11.84 9.18 1.02
N PHE A 84 -12.36 8.14 0.36
CA PHE A 84 -13.72 7.64 0.56
C PHE A 84 -13.97 6.91 1.88
N ILE A 85 -12.93 6.36 2.52
CA ILE A 85 -13.08 5.73 3.85
C ILE A 85 -12.69 6.66 5.00
N SER A 86 -12.06 7.80 4.70
CA SER A 86 -11.58 8.74 5.71
C SER A 86 -12.74 9.48 6.40
N GLN A 87 -13.26 8.91 7.49
CA GLN A 87 -13.98 9.68 8.50
C GLN A 87 -12.95 10.41 9.35
N ARG A 88 -12.52 11.61 8.93
CA ARG A 88 -11.71 12.44 9.82
C ARG A 88 -12.62 12.86 10.98
N VAL A 89 -12.12 12.78 12.22
CA VAL A 89 -12.91 13.11 13.44
C VAL A 89 -13.46 14.54 13.38
N SER A 90 -12.79 15.45 12.67
CA SER A 90 -13.22 16.83 12.44
C SER A 90 -14.19 17.02 11.26
N ASP A 91 -14.51 15.95 10.53
CA ASP A 91 -15.23 15.97 9.26
C ASP A 91 -16.18 14.75 9.17
N SER A 92 -16.99 14.55 10.23
CA SER A 92 -18.00 13.48 10.28
C SER A 92 -19.04 13.59 9.15
N ASP A 93 -19.17 14.77 8.55
CA ASP A 93 -20.08 15.08 7.44
C ASP A 93 -19.34 15.19 6.09
N ASN A 94 -18.13 14.62 5.98
CA ASN A 94 -17.33 14.65 4.75
C ASN A 94 -18.18 14.16 3.56
N PRO A 95 -18.51 15.02 2.58
CA PRO A 95 -19.38 14.65 1.45
C PRO A 95 -18.73 13.60 0.52
N ALA A 96 -17.41 13.37 0.65
CA ALA A 96 -16.72 12.31 -0.08
C ALA A 96 -16.78 10.96 0.64
N TYR A 97 -17.31 10.87 1.86
CA TYR A 97 -17.35 9.64 2.63
C TYR A 97 -18.31 8.62 2.00
N HIS A 98 -17.72 7.59 1.37
CA HIS A 98 -18.42 6.53 0.66
C HIS A 98 -17.71 5.19 0.93
N PRO A 99 -17.82 4.65 2.16
CA PRO A 99 -16.97 3.55 2.62
C PRO A 99 -17.13 2.27 1.80
N ASP A 100 -18.31 2.00 1.25
CA ASP A 100 -18.52 0.82 0.40
C ASP A 100 -17.74 0.90 -0.92
N ILE A 101 -17.61 2.09 -1.50
CA ILE A 101 -16.81 2.32 -2.70
C ILE A 101 -15.33 2.33 -2.31
N GLY A 102 -14.97 3.05 -1.25
CA GLY A 102 -13.59 3.15 -0.79
C GLY A 102 -12.97 1.81 -0.43
N LYS A 103 -13.70 0.96 0.32
CA LYS A 103 -13.25 -0.41 0.64
C LYS A 103 -13.03 -1.26 -0.60
N LYS A 104 -13.91 -1.16 -1.61
CA LYS A 104 -13.74 -1.88 -2.88
C LYS A 104 -12.47 -1.44 -3.60
N MET A 105 -12.24 -0.14 -3.69
CA MET A 105 -11.03 0.42 -4.32
C MET A 105 -9.76 -0.02 -3.60
N LEU A 106 -9.73 0.09 -2.27
CA LEU A 106 -8.59 -0.37 -1.47
C LEU A 106 -8.37 -1.88 -1.60
N THR A 107 -9.46 -2.67 -1.71
CA THR A 107 -9.36 -4.12 -1.93
C THR A 107 -8.74 -4.43 -3.29
N CYS A 108 -9.13 -3.71 -4.35
CA CYS A 108 -8.52 -3.86 -5.66
C CYS A 108 -7.03 -3.45 -5.66
N ALA A 109 -6.66 -2.35 -5.00
CA ALA A 109 -5.26 -1.94 -4.85
C ALA A 109 -4.45 -3.00 -4.08
N ALA A 110 -5.00 -3.52 -2.99
CA ALA A 110 -4.42 -4.59 -2.17
C ALA A 110 -4.16 -5.87 -2.97
N GLN A 111 -5.13 -6.30 -3.79
CA GLN A 111 -4.99 -7.48 -4.66
C GLN A 111 -3.89 -7.32 -5.72
N GLN A 112 -3.58 -6.07 -6.09
CA GLN A 112 -2.48 -5.72 -7.01
C GLN A 112 -1.13 -5.53 -6.30
N GLY A 113 -1.06 -5.82 -4.99
CA GLY A 113 0.20 -5.74 -4.23
C GLY A 113 0.42 -4.43 -3.47
N HIS A 114 -0.57 -3.53 -3.42
CA HIS A 114 -0.46 -2.28 -2.65
C HIS A 114 -0.65 -2.54 -1.16
N GLY A 115 0.45 -2.77 -0.43
CA GLY A 115 0.39 -3.17 0.98
C GLY A 115 -0.19 -2.11 1.92
N GLU A 116 0.01 -0.82 1.63
CA GLU A 116 -0.58 0.28 2.41
C GLU A 116 -2.11 0.35 2.27
N ALA A 117 -2.68 -0.03 1.12
CA ALA A 117 -4.13 -0.07 0.93
C ALA A 117 -4.79 -1.13 1.85
N SER A 118 -4.11 -2.26 2.04
CA SER A 118 -4.54 -3.29 2.99
C SER A 118 -4.38 -2.84 4.44
N TYR A 119 -3.35 -2.04 4.74
CA TYR A 119 -3.19 -1.45 6.07
C TYR A 119 -4.35 -0.50 6.40
N ASN A 120 -4.77 0.34 5.46
CA ASN A 120 -5.91 1.25 5.67
C ASN A 120 -7.23 0.48 5.81
N LEU A 121 -7.43 -0.62 5.08
CA LEU A 121 -8.55 -1.53 5.31
C LEU A 121 -8.53 -2.14 6.71
N ALA A 122 -7.37 -2.57 7.20
CA ALA A 122 -7.24 -3.12 8.55
C ALA A 122 -7.54 -2.08 9.63
N ALA A 123 -7.04 -0.85 9.47
CA ALA A 123 -7.32 0.27 10.36
C ALA A 123 -8.82 0.61 10.36
N TYR A 124 -9.45 0.67 9.18
CA TYR A 124 -10.89 0.88 9.06
C TYR A 124 -11.69 -0.23 9.76
N SER A 125 -11.37 -1.50 9.51
CA SER A 125 -12.04 -2.62 10.17
C SER A 125 -11.84 -2.61 11.69
N ARG A 126 -10.67 -2.15 12.18
CA ARG A 126 -10.37 -2.04 13.62
C ARG A 126 -11.15 -0.91 14.27
N ASP A 127 -11.10 0.28 13.67
CA ASP A 127 -11.50 1.52 14.33
C ASP A 127 -12.96 1.86 14.08
N VAL A 128 -13.49 1.52 12.91
CA VAL A 128 -14.88 1.82 12.51
C VAL A 128 -15.76 0.58 12.64
N GLU A 129 -15.37 -0.53 12.02
CA GLU A 129 -16.23 -1.75 12.01
C GLU A 129 -16.10 -2.58 13.29
N LYS A 130 -15.08 -2.32 14.11
CA LYS A 130 -14.73 -3.09 15.32
C LYS A 130 -14.63 -4.61 15.05
N ASN A 131 -14.14 -4.99 13.87
CA ASN A 131 -14.05 -6.37 13.41
C ASN A 131 -12.60 -6.87 13.43
N ILE A 132 -12.25 -7.60 14.49
CA ILE A 132 -10.89 -8.10 14.74
C ILE A 132 -10.44 -9.11 13.68
N ASP A 133 -11.31 -10.02 13.23
CA ASP A 133 -10.95 -11.02 12.23
C ASP A 133 -10.54 -10.37 10.91
N ASN A 134 -11.29 -9.36 10.46
CA ASN A 134 -10.95 -8.60 9.26
C ASN A 134 -9.70 -7.75 9.48
N THR A 135 -9.53 -7.13 10.64
CA THR A 135 -8.30 -6.40 10.99
C THR A 135 -7.07 -7.28 10.85
N LEU A 136 -7.07 -8.49 11.42
CA LEU A 136 -5.96 -9.43 11.31
C LEU A 136 -5.72 -9.84 9.85
N LYS A 137 -6.79 -10.19 9.12
CA LYS A 137 -6.69 -10.57 7.69
C LYS A 137 -6.08 -9.48 6.83
N PHE A 138 -6.51 -8.23 7.00
CA PHE A 138 -6.01 -7.12 6.20
C PHE A 138 -4.59 -6.71 6.59
N PHE A 139 -4.21 -6.77 7.86
CA PHE A 139 -2.80 -6.61 8.24
C PHE A 139 -1.93 -7.75 7.68
N GLN A 140 -2.45 -8.99 7.62
CA GLN A 140 -1.73 -10.12 7.02
C GLN A 140 -1.50 -9.90 5.51
N ILE A 141 -2.53 -9.42 4.79
CA ILE A 141 -2.39 -9.05 3.37
C ILE A 141 -1.39 -7.89 3.20
N SER A 142 -1.41 -6.92 4.11
CA SER A 142 -0.45 -5.81 4.12
C SER A 142 0.99 -6.28 4.27
N ALA A 143 1.24 -7.18 5.24
CA ALA A 143 2.54 -7.83 5.45
C ALA A 143 2.97 -8.69 4.25
N ARG A 144 2.05 -9.50 3.70
CA ARG A 144 2.25 -10.29 2.47
C ARG A 144 2.75 -9.43 1.32
N ASN A 145 2.17 -8.25 1.19
CA ASN A 145 2.50 -7.25 0.18
C ASN A 145 3.70 -6.38 0.59
N GLY A 146 4.51 -6.78 1.56
CA GLY A 146 5.77 -6.13 1.91
C GLY A 146 5.62 -4.78 2.61
N TYR A 147 4.43 -4.43 3.11
CA TYR A 147 4.27 -3.18 3.85
C TYR A 147 4.67 -3.39 5.31
N ARG A 148 5.80 -2.78 5.67
CA ARG A 148 6.46 -2.91 6.98
C ARG A 148 5.50 -2.69 8.17
N MET A 149 4.63 -1.71 8.07
CA MET A 149 3.68 -1.40 9.14
C MET A 149 2.66 -2.52 9.32
N GLY A 150 2.20 -3.18 8.25
CA GLY A 150 1.29 -4.33 8.36
C GLY A 150 1.87 -5.47 9.19
N ALA A 151 3.14 -5.83 8.95
CA ALA A 151 3.85 -6.83 9.72
C ALA A 151 4.13 -6.37 11.17
N SER A 152 4.50 -5.10 11.35
CA SER A 152 4.75 -4.50 12.67
C SER A 152 3.49 -4.50 13.55
N MET A 153 2.31 -4.20 12.97
CA MET A 153 1.03 -4.24 13.67
C MET A 153 0.76 -5.64 14.23
N LEU A 154 0.98 -6.69 13.43
CA LEU A 154 0.75 -8.07 13.85
C LEU A 154 1.77 -8.56 14.87
N SER A 155 3.06 -8.22 14.68
CA SER A 155 4.10 -8.46 15.69
C SER A 155 3.67 -7.89 17.05
N LYS A 156 3.28 -6.61 17.10
CA LYS A 156 2.87 -5.97 18.35
C LYS A 156 1.56 -6.52 18.91
N ALA A 157 0.58 -6.82 18.06
CA ALA A 157 -0.70 -7.38 18.50
C ALA A 157 -0.56 -8.77 19.14
N PHE A 158 0.34 -9.62 18.65
CA PHE A 158 0.59 -10.94 19.23
C PHE A 158 1.59 -10.93 20.38
N SER A 159 2.26 -9.80 20.65
CA SER A 159 3.26 -9.71 21.71
C SER A 159 2.65 -9.97 23.10
N PRO A 160 3.25 -10.82 23.96
CA PRO A 160 2.82 -11.03 25.34
C PRO A 160 2.80 -9.75 26.19
N ASN A 161 3.55 -8.74 25.77
CA ASN A 161 3.66 -7.46 26.46
C ASN A 161 2.64 -6.42 25.98
N SER A 162 1.78 -6.76 25.01
CA SER A 162 0.74 -5.85 24.53
C SER A 162 -0.36 -5.66 25.57
N THR A 163 -0.65 -4.41 25.89
CA THR A 163 -1.63 -3.99 26.89
C THR A 163 -2.70 -3.11 26.26
N PRO A 164 -3.91 -3.01 26.85
CA PRO A 164 -4.97 -2.12 26.36
C PRO A 164 -4.61 -0.63 26.25
N LYS A 165 -3.48 -0.19 26.83
CA LYS A 165 -2.98 1.18 26.72
C LYS A 165 -2.15 1.41 25.45
N ASP A 166 -1.70 0.34 24.81
CA ASP A 166 -0.88 0.42 23.61
C ASP A 166 -1.72 0.78 22.40
N TYR A 167 -1.22 1.69 21.56
CA TYR A 167 -1.88 2.10 20.32
C TYR A 167 -2.15 0.92 19.35
N TYR A 168 -1.35 -0.15 19.45
CA TYR A 168 -1.42 -1.33 18.60
C TYR A 168 -2.21 -2.49 19.23
N TYR A 169 -2.82 -2.28 20.39
CA TYR A 169 -3.53 -3.33 21.10
C TYR A 169 -4.70 -3.88 20.27
N LEU A 170 -4.76 -5.21 20.18
CA LEU A 170 -5.93 -5.95 19.74
C LEU A 170 -6.31 -6.94 20.86
N PRO A 171 -7.61 -7.12 21.16
CA PRO A 171 -8.07 -8.04 22.20
C PRO A 171 -7.99 -9.51 21.74
N ILE A 172 -6.79 -9.97 21.43
CA ILE A 172 -6.48 -11.32 20.94
C ILE A 172 -5.59 -12.05 21.95
N LYS A 173 -5.58 -13.40 21.88
CA LYS A 173 -4.69 -14.20 22.71
C LYS A 173 -3.23 -13.93 22.28
N PRO A 174 -2.33 -13.53 23.21
CA PRO A 174 -0.93 -13.35 22.87
C PRO A 174 -0.28 -14.64 22.38
N ASP A 175 0.67 -14.49 21.46
CA ASP A 175 1.46 -15.57 20.89
C ASP A 175 2.88 -15.06 20.58
N ALA A 176 3.81 -15.39 21.48
CA ALA A 176 5.20 -14.99 21.36
C ALA A 176 5.86 -15.50 20.07
N VAL A 177 5.52 -16.71 19.61
CA VAL A 177 6.14 -17.30 18.42
C VAL A 177 5.63 -16.59 17.16
N ARG A 178 4.33 -16.34 17.04
CA ARG A 178 3.76 -15.52 15.95
C ARG A 178 4.37 -14.12 15.94
N SER A 179 4.46 -13.49 17.11
CA SER A 179 5.09 -12.17 17.28
C SER A 179 6.50 -12.16 16.69
N THR A 180 7.34 -13.14 17.04
CA THR A 180 8.72 -13.25 16.52
C THR A 180 8.78 -13.54 15.02
N ARG A 181 7.85 -14.35 14.46
CA ARG A 181 7.80 -14.57 13.00
C ARG A 181 7.47 -13.29 12.23
N TYR A 182 6.54 -12.47 12.74
CA TYR A 182 6.27 -11.16 12.14
C TYR A 182 7.45 -10.19 12.30
N GLU A 183 8.19 -10.23 13.40
CA GLU A 183 9.43 -9.44 13.55
C GLU A 183 10.48 -9.82 12.50
N ALA A 184 10.65 -11.12 12.22
CA ALA A 184 11.53 -11.58 11.15
C ALA A 184 11.09 -11.07 9.76
N ILE A 185 9.78 -11.05 9.49
CA ILE A 185 9.22 -10.45 8.26
C ILE A 185 9.53 -8.95 8.19
N VAL A 186 9.41 -8.21 9.30
CA VAL A 186 9.78 -6.78 9.35
C VAL A 186 11.26 -6.60 9.03
N SER A 187 12.14 -7.37 9.67
CA SER A 187 13.58 -7.32 9.42
C SER A 187 13.94 -7.62 7.97
N GLU A 188 13.22 -8.55 7.34
CA GLU A 188 13.42 -8.87 5.92
C GLU A 188 12.98 -7.73 5.00
N ILE A 189 11.82 -7.11 5.27
CA ILE A 189 11.37 -5.93 4.51
C ILE A 189 12.42 -4.83 4.58
N ASP A 190 12.91 -4.53 5.79
CA ASP A 190 13.94 -3.52 6.03
C ASP A 190 15.26 -3.85 5.30
N ALA A 191 15.67 -5.12 5.27
CA ALA A 191 16.90 -5.56 4.60
C ALA A 191 16.80 -5.55 3.06
N SER A 192 15.60 -5.46 2.50
CA SER A 192 15.33 -5.57 1.06
C SER A 192 15.07 -4.22 0.38
N ASP A 193 15.33 -3.10 1.04
CA ASP A 193 14.90 -1.76 0.61
C ASP A 193 13.38 -1.72 0.32
N GLU A 194 12.59 -2.37 1.18
CA GLU A 194 11.11 -2.48 1.09
C GLU A 194 10.59 -3.19 -0.18
N THR A 195 11.45 -3.94 -0.88
CA THR A 195 11.07 -4.66 -2.10
C THR A 195 10.54 -6.07 -1.83
N ALA A 196 10.88 -6.69 -0.68
CA ALA A 196 10.46 -8.05 -0.33
C ALA A 196 8.93 -8.18 -0.25
N LYS A 197 8.43 -9.32 -0.75
CA LYS A 197 7.03 -9.74 -0.67
C LYS A 197 6.99 -11.19 -0.17
N PHE A 198 5.90 -11.57 0.47
CA PHE A 198 5.74 -12.88 1.12
C PHE A 198 4.47 -13.56 0.62
N PRO A 199 4.36 -13.94 -0.67
CA PRO A 199 3.14 -14.53 -1.23
C PRO A 199 2.71 -15.83 -0.50
N ASP A 200 3.64 -16.47 0.18
CA ASP A 200 3.52 -17.68 0.99
C ASP A 200 3.43 -17.39 2.50
N ILE A 201 3.08 -16.16 2.91
CA ILE A 201 3.05 -15.75 4.33
C ILE A 201 2.27 -16.71 5.24
N ASP A 202 1.22 -17.37 4.73
CA ASP A 202 0.41 -18.32 5.50
C ASP A 202 1.11 -19.68 5.73
N LYS A 203 2.19 -19.97 5.00
CA LYS A 203 3.11 -21.09 5.30
C LYS A 203 4.15 -20.70 6.36
N ILE A 204 4.37 -19.40 6.58
CA ILE A 204 5.31 -18.88 7.57
C ILE A 204 4.58 -18.62 8.88
N VAL A 205 3.46 -17.90 8.84
CA VAL A 205 2.73 -17.41 10.01
C VAL A 205 1.23 -17.32 9.68
N PRO A 206 0.50 -18.45 9.64
CA PRO A 206 -0.94 -18.42 9.45
C PRO A 206 -1.63 -17.75 10.64
N LEU A 207 -2.70 -17.01 10.34
CA LEU A 207 -3.53 -16.39 11.37
C LEU A 207 -4.25 -17.45 12.22
N PRO A 208 -4.52 -17.17 13.51
CA PRO A 208 -5.40 -18.00 14.32
C PRO A 208 -6.76 -18.22 13.64
N PRO A 209 -7.41 -19.39 13.85
CA PRO A 209 -7.05 -20.43 14.82
C PRO A 209 -6.00 -21.44 14.34
N ALA A 210 -5.50 -21.35 13.09
CA ALA A 210 -4.59 -22.34 12.53
C ALA A 210 -3.27 -22.41 13.30
N GLU A 211 -2.78 -23.61 13.62
CA GLU A 211 -1.51 -23.80 14.31
C GLU A 211 -0.32 -23.35 13.46
N LEU A 212 0.77 -22.94 14.12
CA LEU A 212 1.99 -22.54 13.43
C LEU A 212 2.67 -23.78 12.83
N PRO A 213 2.98 -23.79 11.53
CA PRO A 213 3.75 -24.87 10.92
C PRO A 213 5.21 -24.83 11.39
N GLU A 214 5.95 -25.92 11.19
CA GLU A 214 7.40 -25.88 11.28
C GLU A 214 7.95 -24.84 10.29
N TRP A 215 8.93 -24.06 10.74
CA TRP A 215 9.55 -23.01 9.94
C TRP A 215 11.03 -22.93 10.29
N ASP A 216 11.87 -22.99 9.26
CA ASP A 216 13.34 -23.02 9.36
C ASP A 216 13.97 -21.63 9.55
N GLY A 217 13.16 -20.58 9.62
CA GLY A 217 13.63 -19.19 9.76
C GLY A 217 13.98 -18.52 8.43
N THR A 218 13.71 -19.16 7.29
CA THR A 218 14.02 -18.64 5.95
C THR A 218 12.77 -18.33 5.12
N PHE A 219 12.93 -17.60 4.02
CA PHE A 219 11.84 -17.21 3.12
C PHE A 219 11.95 -17.91 1.76
N GLU A 220 10.84 -18.38 1.21
CA GLU A 220 10.85 -19.22 0.00
C GLU A 220 11.50 -18.53 -1.21
N TYR A 221 11.33 -17.22 -1.40
CA TYR A 221 11.96 -16.53 -2.53
C TYR A 221 13.49 -16.49 -2.45
N LYS A 222 14.09 -16.63 -1.26
CA LYS A 222 15.54 -16.72 -1.08
C LYS A 222 16.06 -18.10 -1.46
N LYS A 223 15.33 -19.16 -1.13
CA LYS A 223 15.67 -20.55 -1.50
C LYS A 223 15.74 -20.76 -3.02
N GLN A 224 15.05 -19.93 -3.79
CA GLN A 224 15.07 -19.98 -5.25
C GLN A 224 16.28 -19.25 -5.85
N GLN A 225 16.83 -18.24 -5.15
CA GLN A 225 18.02 -17.50 -5.58
C GLN A 225 19.31 -18.29 -5.30
N ASP A 226 19.35 -19.07 -4.22
CA ASP A 226 20.52 -19.90 -3.87
C ASP A 226 20.66 -21.17 -4.73
N ASN A 227 19.64 -21.50 -5.53
CA ASN A 227 19.60 -22.66 -6.43
C ASN A 227 19.84 -22.29 -7.92
N GLN A 228 20.30 -21.07 -8.21
CA GLN A 228 20.68 -20.58 -9.55
C GLN A 228 22.14 -20.14 -9.58
#